data_AF-A0A0M8YRV7-F1
#
_entry.id   AF-A0A0M8YRV7-F1
#
_cell.length_a   1.000
_cell.length_b   1.000
_cell.length_c   1.000
_cell.angle_alpha   90.00
_cell.angle_beta   90.00
_cell.angle_gamma   90.00
#
_symmetry.space_group_name_H-M   'P 1'
#
loop_
_entity.id
_entity.type
_entity.pdbx_description
1 polymer ?
#
loop_
_entity_poly.entity_id
_entity_poly.type
_entity_poly.pdbx_seq_one_letter_code
_entity_poly.pdbx_strand_id
1 'polypeptide(L)'
;MRTADLGTLVIMSWSRDTPDGAVPFLLACSLGDGAGGPEATPAAVEGLLSRSGLAVGGDGVLDGTVLPALPISLLVVPGAAALTMPGVNAQFVPTPQWRAAVDERGYACLIFATRPWPGGETGDAAAVAAFANHEDTLATAAQVVLPVRSLRT
;
A
#
# COMPACT_ATOMS: atom_id res chain seq x y z
N MET A 1 -20.03 6.01 -3.48
CA MET A 1 -19.23 5.90 -2.23
C MET A 1 -18.57 7.25 -1.98
N ARG A 2 -18.60 7.78 -0.75
CA ARG A 2 -17.95 9.05 -0.41
C ARG A 2 -16.56 8.77 0.16
N THR A 3 -15.58 9.61 -0.13
CA THR A 3 -14.23 9.51 0.44
C THR A 3 -14.23 9.54 1.98
N ALA A 4 -15.23 10.20 2.59
CA ALA A 4 -15.41 10.25 4.04
C ALA A 4 -15.62 8.88 4.72
N ASP A 5 -16.02 7.86 3.96
CA ASP A 5 -16.22 6.50 4.49
C ASP A 5 -14.88 5.75 4.68
N LEU A 6 -13.79 6.20 4.04
CA LEU A 6 -12.46 5.61 4.17
C LEU A 6 -11.73 6.05 5.45
N GLY A 7 -12.07 7.21 6.02
CA GLY A 7 -11.31 7.80 7.11
C GLY A 7 -9.86 8.16 6.73
N THR A 8 -8.99 8.15 7.72
CA THR A 8 -7.55 8.36 7.57
C THR A 8 -6.89 7.13 6.95
N LEU A 9 -6.29 7.30 5.77
CA LEU A 9 -5.42 6.30 5.17
C LEU A 9 -3.97 6.53 5.59
N VAL A 10 -3.31 5.46 6.02
CA VAL A 10 -1.89 5.45 6.37
C VAL A 10 -1.11 4.59 5.39
N ILE A 11 0.11 5.03 5.09
CA ILE A 11 1.07 4.26 4.29
C ILE A 11 2.29 3.97 5.14
N MET A 12 2.64 2.70 5.22
CA MET A 12 3.77 2.21 6.00
C MET A 12 4.73 1.45 5.07
N SER A 13 6.03 1.67 5.24
CA SER A 13 7.06 1.18 4.32
C SER A 13 8.12 0.35 5.06
N TRP A 14 8.42 -0.84 4.54
CA TRP A 14 9.47 -1.71 5.07
C TRP A 14 10.09 -2.55 3.96
N SER A 15 11.31 -3.04 4.18
CA SER A 15 11.93 -4.02 3.29
C SER A 15 11.95 -5.39 3.94
N ARG A 16 11.84 -6.43 3.12
CA ARG A 16 12.10 -7.81 3.54
C ARG A 16 13.33 -8.33 2.84
N ASP A 17 14.27 -8.88 3.60
CA ASP A 17 15.45 -9.51 3.01
C ASP A 17 15.08 -10.86 2.38
N THR A 18 15.59 -11.09 1.18
CA THR A 18 15.47 -12.35 0.44
C THR A 18 16.86 -12.77 -0.06
N PRO A 19 17.06 -14.04 -0.46
CA PRO A 19 18.35 -14.47 -1.04
C PRO A 19 18.81 -13.62 -2.23
N ASP A 20 17.88 -13.03 -2.97
CA ASP A 20 18.15 -12.21 -4.15
C ASP A 20 18.30 -10.71 -3.82
N GLY A 21 18.27 -10.33 -2.53
CA GLY A 21 18.37 -8.96 -2.01
C GLY A 21 17.09 -8.46 -1.33
N ALA A 22 17.09 -7.20 -0.88
CA ALA A 22 15.94 -6.61 -0.20
C ALA A 22 14.76 -6.37 -1.16
N VAL A 23 13.55 -6.71 -0.72
CA VAL A 23 12.30 -6.46 -1.45
C VAL A 23 11.51 -5.35 -0.74
N PRO A 24 11.21 -4.23 -1.40
CA PRO A 24 10.49 -3.11 -0.80
C PRO A 24 8.98 -3.35 -0.80
N PHE A 25 8.36 -3.30 0.39
CA PHE A 25 6.93 -3.45 0.60
C PHE A 25 6.29 -2.15 1.10
N LEU A 26 5.03 -1.94 0.69
CA LEU A 26 4.15 -0.88 1.18
C LEU A 26 2.88 -1.50 1.71
N LEU A 27 2.42 -1.01 2.85
CA LEU A 27 1.09 -1.29 3.39
C LEU A 27 0.27 0.00 3.31
N ALA A 28 -0.86 -0.06 2.63
CA ALA A 28 -1.89 0.95 2.69
C ALA A 28 -3.10 0.38 3.44
N CYS A 29 -3.55 1.06 4.50
CA CYS A 29 -4.74 0.69 5.23
C CYS A 29 -5.42 1.91 5.85
N SER A 30 -6.70 1.78 6.19
CA SER A 30 -7.44 2.81 6.93
C SER A 30 -7.27 2.62 8.44
N LEU A 31 -7.34 3.71 9.20
CA LEU A 31 -7.42 3.67 10.66
C LEU A 31 -8.83 3.35 11.19
N GLY A 32 -9.83 3.23 10.33
CA GLY A 32 -11.21 2.93 10.72
C GLY A 32 -11.97 4.10 11.36
N ASP A 33 -11.42 5.31 11.28
CA ASP A 33 -11.97 6.57 11.83
C ASP A 33 -12.87 7.33 10.84
N GLY A 34 -13.34 6.64 9.78
CA GLY A 34 -14.29 7.18 8.81
C GLY A 34 -15.69 7.36 9.39
N ALA A 35 -16.57 8.03 8.63
CA ALA A 35 -17.94 8.35 9.08
C ALA A 35 -18.79 7.11 9.47
N GLY A 36 -18.53 5.96 8.84
CA GLY A 36 -19.16 4.68 9.16
C GLY A 36 -18.41 3.83 10.19
N GLY A 37 -17.30 4.33 10.75
CA GLY A 37 -16.45 3.60 11.68
C GLY A 37 -15.69 2.42 11.06
N PRO A 38 -15.04 1.58 11.89
CA PRO A 38 -14.22 0.48 11.43
C PRO A 38 -15.03 -0.62 10.72
N GLU A 39 -16.30 -0.82 11.10
CA GLU A 39 -17.18 -1.82 10.47
C GLU A 39 -17.52 -1.49 9.00
N ALA A 40 -17.53 -0.21 8.63
CA ALA A 40 -17.79 0.23 7.25
C ALA A 40 -16.52 0.27 6.38
N THR A 41 -15.33 0.19 7.00
CA THR A 41 -14.05 0.33 6.31
C THR A 41 -13.81 -0.73 5.23
N PRO A 42 -14.07 -2.03 5.45
CA PRO A 42 -13.82 -3.04 4.42
C PRO A 42 -14.58 -2.75 3.13
N ALA A 43 -15.89 -2.50 3.20
CA ALA A 43 -16.72 -2.19 2.04
C ALA A 43 -16.29 -0.89 1.33
N ALA A 44 -15.86 0.12 2.10
CA ALA A 44 -15.31 1.36 1.57
C ALA A 44 -14.01 1.10 0.78
N VAL A 45 -13.06 0.37 1.37
CA VAL A 45 -11.79 0.04 0.74
C VAL A 45 -11.98 -0.85 -0.49
N GLU A 46 -12.82 -1.88 -0.42
CA GLU A 46 -13.15 -2.74 -1.58
C GLU A 46 -13.71 -1.93 -2.76
N GLY A 47 -14.61 -0.99 -2.47
CA GLY A 47 -15.15 -0.08 -3.48
C GLY A 47 -14.08 0.81 -4.11
N LEU A 48 -13.12 1.29 -3.32
CA LEU A 48 -11.97 2.07 -3.80
C LEU A 48 -11.05 1.22 -4.71
N LEU A 49 -10.71 0.01 -4.27
CA LEU A 49 -9.84 -0.91 -5.00
C LEU A 49 -10.45 -1.31 -6.34
N SER A 50 -11.74 -1.66 -6.34
CA SER A 50 -12.49 -2.00 -7.55
C SER A 50 -12.48 -0.88 -8.59
N ARG A 51 -12.68 0.38 -8.16
CA ARG A 51 -12.62 1.56 -9.05
C ARG A 51 -11.22 1.84 -9.60
N SER A 52 -10.20 1.31 -8.93
CA SER A 52 -8.80 1.48 -9.31
C SER A 52 -8.28 0.28 -10.13
N GLY A 53 -9.15 -0.69 -10.44
CA GLY A 53 -8.80 -1.89 -11.20
C GLY A 53 -8.07 -2.95 -10.36
N LEU A 54 -8.14 -2.87 -9.04
CA LEU A 54 -7.53 -3.84 -8.13
C LEU A 54 -8.57 -4.83 -7.62
N ALA A 55 -8.31 -6.12 -7.86
CA ALA A 55 -9.08 -7.20 -7.27
C ALA A 55 -8.63 -7.43 -5.81
N VAL A 56 -9.60 -7.69 -4.94
CA VAL A 56 -9.38 -8.09 -3.54
C VAL A 56 -9.46 -9.61 -3.43
N GLY A 57 -8.65 -10.19 -2.54
CA GLY A 57 -8.78 -11.60 -2.15
C GLY A 57 -8.60 -12.62 -3.27
N GLY A 58 -7.88 -12.26 -4.35
CA GLY A 58 -7.52 -13.19 -5.41
C GLY A 58 -6.18 -13.89 -5.11
N ASP A 59 -5.99 -15.09 -5.68
CA ASP A 59 -4.77 -15.90 -5.53
C ASP A 59 -3.51 -15.32 -6.20
N GLY A 60 -3.53 -14.04 -6.60
CA GLY A 60 -2.52 -13.46 -7.47
C GLY A 60 -2.14 -12.04 -7.11
N VAL A 61 -0.85 -11.75 -7.25
CA VAL A 61 -0.31 -10.39 -7.21
C VAL A 61 -0.45 -9.78 -8.60
N LEU A 62 -1.08 -8.61 -8.70
CA LEU A 62 -1.16 -7.86 -9.95
C LEU A 62 0.21 -7.27 -10.28
N ASP A 63 0.79 -7.61 -11.44
CA ASP A 63 2.00 -6.97 -11.91
C ASP A 63 1.68 -5.66 -12.65
N GLY A 64 1.83 -4.53 -11.95
CA GLY A 64 1.64 -3.20 -12.53
C GLY A 64 2.78 -2.74 -13.42
N THR A 65 3.93 -3.44 -13.43
CA THR A 65 5.08 -3.08 -14.27
C THR A 65 4.82 -3.35 -15.75
N VAL A 66 3.93 -4.29 -16.05
CA VAL A 66 3.49 -4.65 -17.41
C VAL A 66 2.18 -3.95 -17.83
N LEU A 67 1.61 -3.12 -16.95
CA LEU A 67 0.31 -2.44 -17.16
C LEU A 67 0.47 -0.91 -17.15
N PRO A 68 0.90 -0.29 -18.27
CA PRO A 68 1.16 1.16 -18.32
C PRO A 68 -0.08 2.04 -18.11
N ALA A 69 -1.28 1.50 -18.33
CA ALA A 69 -2.55 2.19 -18.16
C ALA A 69 -3.16 2.02 -16.75
N LEU A 70 -2.50 1.32 -15.84
CA LEU A 70 -2.98 1.17 -14.47
C LEU A 70 -3.08 2.56 -13.81
N PRO A 71 -4.25 2.95 -13.25
CA PRO A 71 -4.44 4.29 -12.70
C PRO A 71 -3.82 4.43 -11.30
N ILE A 72 -2.70 3.74 -11.05
CA ILE A 72 -2.02 3.70 -9.76
C ILE A 72 -0.55 4.02 -10.01
N SER A 73 -0.03 4.98 -9.27
CA SER A 73 1.36 5.41 -9.42
C SER A 73 2.04 5.58 -8.08
N LEU A 74 3.28 5.12 -8.01
CA LEU A 74 4.20 5.36 -6.91
C LEU A 74 5.32 6.29 -7.39
N LEU A 75 5.36 7.50 -6.84
CA LEU A 75 6.40 8.49 -7.09
C LEU A 75 7.33 8.56 -5.88
N VAL A 76 8.64 8.47 -6.12
CA VAL A 76 9.65 8.61 -5.07
C VAL A 76 10.54 9.81 -5.39
N VAL A 77 10.73 10.68 -4.41
CA VAL A 77 11.58 11.87 -4.47
C VAL A 77 12.53 11.88 -3.26
N PRO A 78 13.54 12.76 -3.21
CA PRO A 78 14.37 12.88 -2.02
C PRO A 78 13.51 13.20 -0.78
N GLY A 79 13.58 12.34 0.25
CA GLY A 79 12.88 12.53 1.54
C GLY A 79 11.39 12.20 1.59
N ALA A 80 10.73 11.92 0.45
CA ALA A 80 9.30 11.63 0.42
C ALA A 80 8.90 10.68 -0.70
N ALA A 81 7.73 10.06 -0.55
CA ALA A 81 7.08 9.27 -1.59
C ALA A 81 5.58 9.57 -1.61
N ALA A 82 4.95 9.35 -2.76
CA ALA A 82 3.53 9.56 -2.96
C ALA A 82 2.89 8.37 -3.69
N LEU A 83 1.82 7.81 -3.11
CA LEU A 83 0.94 6.85 -3.74
C LEU A 83 -0.31 7.59 -4.24
N THR A 84 -0.59 7.47 -5.54
CA THR A 84 -1.76 8.11 -6.16
C THR A 84 -2.60 7.07 -6.89
N MET A 85 -3.92 7.11 -6.68
CA MET A 85 -4.93 6.29 -7.34
C MET A 85 -6.31 6.99 -7.29
N PRO A 86 -7.34 6.55 -8.04
CA PRO A 86 -8.67 7.17 -8.01
C PRO A 86 -9.25 7.35 -6.60
N GLY A 87 -9.26 8.59 -6.11
CA GLY A 87 -9.79 8.94 -4.79
C GLY A 87 -8.77 8.88 -3.64
N VAL A 88 -7.50 8.60 -3.92
CA VAL A 88 -6.40 8.61 -2.93
C VAL A 88 -5.20 9.35 -3.49
N ASN A 89 -4.70 10.30 -2.70
CA ASN A 89 -3.40 10.91 -2.88
C ASN A 89 -2.75 10.97 -1.50
N ALA A 90 -1.84 10.06 -1.24
CA ALA A 90 -1.23 9.87 0.06
C ALA A 90 0.28 10.02 -0.04
N GLN A 91 0.82 10.89 0.82
CA GLN A 91 2.25 11.15 0.94
C GLN A 91 2.78 10.49 2.22
N PHE A 92 3.99 9.97 2.14
CA PHE A 92 4.66 9.34 3.28
C PHE A 92 6.16 9.54 3.22
N VAL A 93 6.80 9.43 4.37
CA VAL A 93 8.26 9.42 4.49
C VAL A 93 8.71 7.96 4.45
N PRO A 94 9.40 7.51 3.38
CA PRO A 94 9.88 6.14 3.30
C PRO A 94 11.00 5.89 4.31
N THR A 95 11.10 4.66 4.83
CA THR A 95 12.25 4.25 5.62
C THR A 95 13.52 4.22 4.74
N PRO A 96 14.72 4.49 5.30
CA PRO A 96 15.96 4.45 4.52
C PRO A 96 16.21 3.09 3.85
N GLN A 97 15.88 1.98 4.53
CA GLN A 97 16.03 0.63 4.00
C GLN A 97 15.07 0.36 2.83
N TRP A 98 13.82 0.84 2.93
CA TRP A 98 12.85 0.75 1.84
C TRP A 98 13.33 1.55 0.62
N ARG A 99 13.85 2.75 0.85
CA ARG A 99 14.38 3.59 -0.23
C ARG A 99 15.53 2.93 -0.97
N ALA A 100 16.50 2.38 -0.24
CA ALA A 100 17.63 1.68 -0.86
C ALA A 100 17.16 0.49 -1.72
N ALA A 101 16.22 -0.30 -1.20
CA ALA A 101 15.65 -1.43 -1.95
C ALA A 101 14.89 -0.98 -3.20
N VAL A 102 14.15 0.13 -3.13
CA VAL A 102 13.49 0.71 -4.30
C VAL A 102 14.48 1.20 -5.36
N ASP A 103 15.54 1.88 -4.94
CA ASP A 103 16.56 2.38 -5.87
C ASP A 103 17.29 1.23 -6.59
N GLU A 104 17.45 0.08 -5.93
CA GLU A 104 18.02 -1.14 -6.52
C GLU A 104 17.02 -1.89 -7.44
N ARG A 105 15.75 -2.00 -7.03
CA ARG A 105 14.75 -2.85 -7.69
C ARG A 105 13.95 -2.14 -8.79
N GLY A 106 13.74 -0.83 -8.67
CA GLY A 106 12.88 -0.06 -9.56
C GLY A 106 11.37 -0.30 -9.39
N TYR A 107 10.95 -1.07 -8.38
CA TYR A 107 9.54 -1.34 -8.07
C TYR A 107 9.31 -1.43 -6.55
N ALA A 108 8.04 -1.45 -6.13
CA ALA A 108 7.64 -1.82 -4.77
C ALA A 108 6.36 -2.68 -4.76
N CYS A 109 6.27 -3.58 -3.78
CA CYS A 109 5.11 -4.44 -3.57
C CYS A 109 4.10 -3.75 -2.64
N LEU A 110 2.95 -3.32 -3.17
CA LEU A 110 1.85 -2.76 -2.40
C LEU A 110 0.91 -3.87 -1.91
N ILE A 111 0.61 -3.83 -0.61
CA ILE A 111 -0.49 -4.55 0.04
C ILE A 111 -1.49 -3.49 0.47
N PHE A 112 -2.69 -3.49 -0.13
CA PHE A 112 -3.78 -2.60 0.28
C PHE A 112 -4.80 -3.41 1.08
N ALA A 113 -4.77 -3.26 2.40
CA ALA A 113 -5.63 -3.99 3.30
C ALA A 113 -7.04 -3.37 3.37
N THR A 114 -8.06 -4.22 3.29
CA THR A 114 -9.47 -3.86 3.56
C THR A 114 -9.74 -3.82 5.07
N ARG A 115 -8.97 -4.59 5.85
CA ARG A 115 -9.01 -4.56 7.31
C ARG A 115 -8.39 -3.25 7.84
N PRO A 116 -9.05 -2.56 8.79
CA PRO A 116 -8.46 -1.38 9.41
C PRO A 116 -7.22 -1.76 10.23
N TRP A 117 -6.30 -0.79 10.39
CA TRP A 117 -5.16 -0.92 11.28
C TRP A 117 -5.66 -1.18 12.72
N PRO A 118 -5.20 -2.26 13.39
CA PRO A 118 -5.72 -2.65 14.70
C PRO A 118 -5.25 -1.73 15.85
N GLY A 119 -4.46 -0.69 15.53
CA GLY A 119 -3.77 0.15 16.50
C GLY A 119 -2.31 -0.24 16.68
N GLY A 120 -1.56 0.60 17.40
CA GLY A 120 -0.10 0.50 17.53
C GLY A 120 0.64 1.56 16.71
N GLU A 121 1.94 1.70 16.97
CA GLU A 121 2.79 2.67 16.28
C GLU A 121 2.97 2.26 14.81
N THR A 122 2.50 3.10 13.88
CA THR A 122 2.65 2.90 12.43
C THR A 122 4.10 2.99 11.94
N GLY A 123 5.03 3.38 12.82
CA GLY A 123 6.47 3.39 12.57
C GLY A 123 7.20 2.12 13.00
N ASP A 124 6.56 1.20 13.73
CA ASP A 124 7.18 -0.07 14.12
C ASP A 124 7.12 -1.08 12.96
N ALA A 125 8.25 -1.25 12.28
CA ALA A 125 8.38 -2.16 11.15
C ALA A 125 7.97 -3.61 11.48
N ALA A 126 8.16 -4.08 12.72
CA ALA A 126 7.78 -5.43 13.11
C ALA A 126 6.26 -5.58 13.21
N ALA A 127 5.57 -4.61 13.82
CA ALA A 127 4.11 -4.58 13.89
C ALA A 127 3.49 -4.46 12.48
N VAL A 128 4.04 -3.60 11.63
CA VAL A 128 3.61 -3.41 10.25
C VAL A 128 3.76 -4.71 9.46
N ALA A 129 4.93 -5.35 9.54
CA ALA A 129 5.18 -6.61 8.86
C ALA A 129 4.24 -7.72 9.38
N ALA A 130 4.01 -7.82 10.70
CA ALA A 130 3.12 -8.81 11.27
C ALA A 130 1.67 -8.66 10.76
N PHE A 131 1.15 -7.43 10.73
CA PHE A 131 -0.17 -7.15 10.19
C PHE A 131 -0.28 -7.41 8.69
N ALA A 132 0.72 -6.96 7.91
CA ALA A 132 0.74 -7.12 6.47
C ALA A 132 0.85 -8.59 6.01
N ASN A 133 1.49 -9.44 6.81
CA ASN A 133 1.63 -10.88 6.52
C ASN A 133 0.57 -11.75 7.22
N HIS A 134 -0.38 -11.15 7.94
CA HIS A 134 -1.44 -11.90 8.61
C HIS A 134 -2.40 -12.51 7.58
N GLU A 135 -2.79 -13.77 7.77
CA GLU A 135 -3.65 -14.52 6.85
C GLU A 135 -4.95 -13.77 6.55
N ASP A 136 -5.68 -13.34 7.58
CA ASP A 136 -6.91 -12.53 7.40
C ASP A 136 -6.69 -11.23 6.61
N THR A 137 -5.53 -10.59 6.76
CA THR A 137 -5.20 -9.37 6.00
C THR A 137 -5.00 -9.74 4.54
N LEU A 138 -4.19 -10.76 4.26
CA LEU A 138 -3.86 -11.19 2.91
C LEU A 138 -5.07 -11.77 2.16
N ALA A 139 -5.96 -12.47 2.85
CA ALA A 139 -7.16 -13.08 2.29
C ALA A 139 -8.14 -12.07 1.68
N THR A 140 -8.05 -10.80 2.08
CA THR A 140 -8.98 -9.74 1.64
C THR A 140 -8.27 -8.51 1.09
N ALA A 141 -6.93 -8.47 1.12
CA ALA A 141 -6.15 -7.38 0.55
C ALA A 141 -6.09 -7.45 -0.98
N ALA A 142 -5.81 -6.30 -1.59
CA ALA A 142 -5.26 -6.26 -2.94
C ALA A 142 -3.72 -6.26 -2.87
N GLN A 143 -3.09 -7.00 -3.76
CA GLN A 143 -1.63 -7.07 -3.86
C GLN A 143 -1.18 -6.65 -5.26
N VAL A 144 -0.22 -5.72 -5.33
CA VAL A 144 0.22 -5.13 -6.60
C VAL A 144 1.73 -4.87 -6.58
N VAL A 145 2.44 -5.24 -7.64
CA VAL A 145 3.80 -4.75 -7.90
C VAL A 145 3.70 -3.43 -8.66
N LEU A 146 4.18 -2.34 -8.07
CA LEU A 146 4.13 -1.01 -8.67
C LEU A 146 5.51 -0.60 -9.20
N PRO A 147 5.63 -0.18 -10.47
CA PRO A 147 6.86 0.43 -10.95
C PRO A 147 7.07 1.76 -10.24
N VAL A 148 8.29 2.00 -9.76
CA VAL A 148 8.63 3.25 -9.11
C VAL A 148 9.00 4.28 -10.17
N ARG A 149 8.36 5.44 -10.09
CA ARG A 149 8.75 6.61 -10.86
C ARG A 149 9.60 7.49 -9.96
N SER A 150 10.78 7.86 -10.43
CA SER A 150 11.64 8.82 -9.76
C SER A 150 11.75 10.07 -10.60
N LEU A 151 11.68 11.24 -9.97
CA LEU A 151 12.06 12.48 -10.65
C LEU A 151 13.57 12.41 -10.87
N ARG A 152 13.99 12.26 -12.12
CA ARG A 152 15.40 12.47 -12.48
C ARG A 152 15.69 13.95 -12.29
N THR A 153 16.48 14.28 -11.27
CA THR A 153 17.25 15.53 -11.22
C THR A 153 18.36 15.51 -12.26
#